data_AF-A0A535IYH5-F1
#
_entry.id   AF-A0A535IYH5-F1
#
_cell.length_a   1.000
_cell.length_b   1.000
_cell.length_c   1.000
_cell.angle_alpha   90.00
_cell.angle_beta   90.00
_cell.angle_gamma   90.00
#
_symmetry.space_group_name_H-M   'P 1'
#
loop_
_entity.id
_entity.type
_entity.pdbx_description
1 polymer ?
#
loop_
_entity_poly.entity_id
_entity_poly.type
_entity_poly.pdbx_seq_one_letter_code
_entity_poly.pdbx_strand_id
1 'polypeptide(L)' 'LRDRPGALTGIVVVLIFGFRFAIEFLKEPQEAFEAALPLDMGQLLSVPAVLLGGWLLVAALRRSPPHPPAHTTQP' A
#
# COMPACT_ATOMS: atom_id res chain seq x y z
N LEU A 1 8.52 4.64 12.43
CA LEU A 1 7.27 5.00 11.71
C LEU A 1 6.87 6.44 11.99
N ARG A 2 6.87 6.88 13.26
CA ARG A 2 6.49 8.24 13.68
C ARG A 2 7.18 9.37 12.89
N ASP A 3 8.46 9.21 12.56
CA ASP A 3 9.24 10.24 11.85
C ASP A 3 9.47 9.94 10.36
N ARG A 4 8.70 9.00 9.78
CA ARG A 4 8.82 8.60 8.37
C ARG A 4 7.54 8.97 7.60
N PRO A 5 7.45 10.21 7.08
CA PRO A 5 6.26 10.65 6.34
C PRO A 5 6.03 9.73 5.13
N GLY A 6 4.79 9.25 4.99
CA GLY A 6 4.37 8.31 3.93
C GLY A 6 4.41 6.83 4.33
N ALA A 7 5.07 6.46 5.42
CA ALA A 7 5.16 5.05 5.82
C ALA A 7 3.83 4.48 6.33
N LEU A 8 3.08 5.24 7.16
CA LEU A 8 1.76 4.81 7.64
C LEU A 8 0.75 4.71 6.48
N THR A 9 0.76 5.71 5.59
CA THR A 9 -0.09 5.71 4.38
C THR A 9 0.21 4.51 3.49
N GLY A 10 1.50 4.23 3.22
CA GLY A 10 1.90 3.06 2.45
C GLY A 10 1.41 1.75 3.07
N ILE A 11 1.57 1.58 4.38
CA ILE A 11 1.08 0.39 5.11
C ILE A 11 -0.43 0.24 4.96
N VAL A 12 -1.21 1.29 5.21
CA VAL A 12 -2.67 1.24 5.13
C VAL A 12 -3.14 0.89 3.73
N VAL A 13 -2.55 1.51 2.70
CA VAL A 13 -2.88 1.24 1.29
C VAL A 13 -2.57 -0.21 0.93
N VAL A 14 -1.38 -0.71 1.27
CA VAL A 14 -1.01 -2.11 1.00
C VAL A 14 -1.93 -3.09 1.72
N LEU A 15 -2.27 -2.84 2.99
CA LEU A 15 -3.11 -3.76 3.75
C LEU A 15 -4.56 -3.79 3.22
N ILE A 16 -5.17 -2.64 2.97
CA ILE A 16 -6.57 -2.58 2.50
C ILE A 16 -6.70 -3.20 1.10
N PHE A 17 -5.86 -2.77 0.15
CA PHE A 17 -5.97 -3.27 -1.22
C PHE A 17 -5.37 -4.67 -1.39
N GLY A 18 -4.40 -5.06 -0.56
CA GLY A 18 -3.89 -6.43 -0.51
C GLY A 18 -4.92 -7.41 0.03
N PHE A 19 -5.62 -7.03 1.09
CA PHE A 19 -6.75 -7.81 1.59
C PHE A 19 -7.87 -7.90 0.53
N ARG A 20 -8.24 -6.78 -0.10
CA ARG A 20 -9.22 -6.76 -1.20
C ARG A 20 -8.82 -7.68 -2.35
N PHE A 21 -7.55 -7.68 -2.76
CA PHE A 21 -7.03 -8.58 -3.78
C PHE A 21 -7.15 -10.05 -3.35
N ALA A 22 -6.81 -10.36 -2.10
CA ALA A 22 -6.86 -11.72 -1.57
C ALA A 22 -8.28 -12.28 -1.46
N ILE A 23 -9.26 -11.48 -1.00
CA ILE A 23 -10.65 -11.96 -0.85
C ILE A 23 -11.31 -12.24 -2.20
N GLU A 24 -10.87 -11.59 -3.28
CA GLU A 24 -11.45 -11.79 -4.60
C GLU A 24 -11.20 -13.22 -5.10
N PHE A 25 -10.09 -13.87 -4.73
CA PHE A 25 -9.85 -15.29 -5.04
C PHE A 25 -10.80 -16.27 -4.35
N LEU A 26 -11.47 -15.83 -3.28
CA LEU A 26 -12.44 -16.64 -2.56
C LEU A 26 -13.87 -16.39 -3.06
N LYS A 27 -14.07 -15.40 -3.94
CA LYS A 27 -15.37 -15.08 -4.51
C LYS A 27 -15.61 -15.92 -5.76
N GLU A 28 -16.87 -16.32 -5.94
CA GLU A 28 -17.31 -16.93 -7.20
C GLU A 28 -17.50 -15.85 -8.27
N PRO A 29 -17.15 -16.12 -9.55
CA PRO A 29 -17.40 -15.17 -10.65
C PRO A 29 -18.88 -14.82 -10.70
N GLN A 30 -19.21 -13.53 -10.61
CA GLN A 30 -20.60 -13.09 -10.52
C GLN A 30 -21.29 -13.08 -11.90
N GLU A 31 -20.50 -12.93 -12.97
CA GLU A 31 -20.94 -12.85 -14.37
C GLU A 31 -20.15 -13.84 -15.24
N ALA A 32 -20.78 -14.47 -16.23
CA ALA A 32 -20.10 -15.38 -17.15
C ALA A 32 -18.96 -14.72 -17.96
N PHE A 33 -18.99 -13.39 -18.06
CA PHE A 33 -17.92 -12.59 -18.66
C PHE A 33 -16.66 -12.51 -17.77
N GLU A 34 -16.81 -12.55 -16.44
CA GLU A 34 -15.68 -12.53 -15.50
C GLU A 34 -14.90 -13.85 -15.57
N ALA A 35 -15.57 -14.97 -15.85
CA ALA A 35 -14.94 -16.27 -16.08
C ALA A 35 -14.03 -16.33 -17.32
N ALA A 36 -14.19 -15.38 -18.26
CA ALA A 36 -13.34 -15.28 -19.44
C ALA A 36 -12.09 -14.41 -19.22
N LEU A 37 -12.05 -13.65 -18.11
CA LEU A 37 -10.93 -12.77 -17.79
C LEU A 37 -9.93 -13.51 -16.88
N PRO A 38 -8.61 -13.30 -17.07
CA PRO A 38 -7.59 -13.92 -16.24
C PRO A 38 -7.52 -13.37 -14.81
N LEU A 39 -8.12 -12.20 -14.56
CA LEU A 39 -8.20 -11.54 -13.25
C LEU A 39 -9.56 -10.85 -13.12
N ASP A 40 -10.12 -10.91 -11.92
CA ASP A 40 -11.38 -10.23 -11.60
C ASP A 40 -11.19 -8.71 -11.57
N MET A 41 -12.29 -7.98 -11.79
CA MET A 41 -12.27 -6.51 -11.79
C MET A 41 -11.76 -5.96 -10.45
N GLY A 42 -12.09 -6.62 -9.33
CA GLY A 42 -11.57 -6.30 -8.00
C GLY A 42 -10.05 -6.45 -7.89
N GLN A 43 -9.48 -7.47 -8.51
CA GLN A 43 -8.04 -7.71 -8.54
C GLN A 43 -7.32 -6.67 -9.41
N LEU A 44 -7.83 -6.42 -10.61
CA LEU A 44 -7.24 -5.47 -11.57
C LEU A 44 -7.13 -4.06 -10.97
N LEU A 45 -8.17 -3.62 -10.25
CA LEU A 45 -8.17 -2.32 -9.57
C LEU A 45 -7.28 -2.29 -8.32
N SER A 46 -7.06 -3.45 -7.69
CA SER A 46 -6.26 -3.54 -6.45
C SER A 46 -4.76 -3.61 -6.72
N VAL A 47 -4.32 -4.23 -7.81
CA VAL A 47 -2.89 -4.33 -8.19
C VAL A 47 -2.18 -2.96 -8.22
N PRO A 48 -2.65 -1.93 -8.96
CA PRO A 48 -1.97 -0.64 -9.00
C PRO A 48 -1.95 0.06 -7.63
N ALA A 49 -2.99 -0.11 -6.82
CA ALA A 49 -3.04 0.45 -5.48
C ALA A 49 -2.05 -0.22 -4.52
N VAL A 50 -1.94 -1.56 -4.56
CA VAL A 50 -0.93 -2.31 -3.79
C VAL A 50 0.48 -1.91 -4.21
N LEU A 51 0.75 -1.78 -5.52
CA LEU A 51 2.04 -1.35 -6.04
C LEU A 51 2.39 0.08 -5.58
N LEU A 52 1.43 1.01 -5.65
CA LEU A 52 1.62 2.38 -5.19
C LEU A 52 1.88 2.44 -3.68
N GLY A 53 1.12 1.70 -2.89
CA GLY A 53 1.32 1.60 -1.44
C GLY A 53 2.68 1.00 -1.09
N GLY A 54 3.10 -0.04 -1.80
CA GLY A 54 4.41 -0.66 -1.65
C GLY A 54 5.55 0.29 -2.02
N TRP A 55 5.40 1.02 -3.12
CA TRP A 55 6.35 2.07 -3.51
C TRP A 55 6.45 3.16 -2.44
N LEU A 56 5.34 3.66 -1.93
CA LEU A 56 5.32 4.66 -0.85
C LEU A 56 6.01 4.15 0.41
N LEU A 57 5.77 2.90 0.78
CA LEU A 57 6.41 2.27 1.93
C LEU A 57 7.92 2.15 1.73
N VAL A 58 8.36 1.61 0.59
CA VAL A 58 9.78 1.49 0.25
C VAL A 58 10.45 2.87 0.20
N ALA A 59 9.82 3.86 -0.43
CA ALA A 59 10.32 5.23 -0.48
C ALA A 59 10.45 5.84 0.92
N ALA A 60 9.47 5.62 1.80
CA ALA A 60 9.52 6.12 3.18
C ALA A 60 10.57 5.41 4.03
N LEU A 61 10.84 4.13 3.79
CA LEU A 61 11.88 3.36 4.49
C LEU A 61 13.30 3.72 4.02
N ARG A 62 13.46 4.13 2.77
CA ARG A 62 14.74 4.57 2.20
C ARG A 62 15.11 6.01 2.55
N ARG A 63 14.18 6.80 3.11
CA ARG A 63 14.48 8.15 3.62
C ARG A 63 15.10 8.05 5.02
N SER A 64 16.24 8.72 5.21
CA SER A 64 16.85 8.88 6.53
C SER A 64 15.87 9.59 7.48
N PRO A 65 15.82 9.23 8.77
CA PRO A 65 15.04 9.97 9.75
C PRO A 65 15.42 11.45 9.68
N PRO A 66 14.43 12.38 9.74
CA PRO A 66 14.74 13.79 9.92
C PRO A 66 15.71 13.93 11.09
N HIS A 67 16.78 14.71 10.90
CA HIS A 67 17.74 15.00 11.96
C HIS A 67 16.95 15.44 13.22
N PRO A 68 17.25 14.89 14.42
CA PRO A 68 16.63 15.35 15.65
C PRO A 68 16.66 16.88 15.70
N PRO A 69 15.59 17.56 16.15
CA PRO A 69 15.67 19.00 16.32
C PRO A 69 16.90 19.28 17.16
N ALA A 70 17.83 20.07 16.61
CA ALA A 70 18.92 20.61 17.36
C ALA A 70 18.26 21.48 18.43
N HIS A 71 17.99 20.87 19.60
CA HIS A 71 17.93 21.60 20.85
C HIS A 71 19.36 22.05 21.06
N THR A 72 19.71 23.10 20.32
CA THR A 72 20.89 23.90 20.50
C THR A 72 20.94 24.17 21.98
N THR A 73 21.92 23.56 22.62
CA THR A 73 22.47 24.00 23.89
C THR A 73 22.92 25.44 23.63
N GLN A 74 22.01 26.39 23.80
CA GLN A 74 22.37 27.79 23.96
C GLN A 74 22.84 27.93 25.42
N PRO A 75 23.98 28.62 25.64
CA PRO A 75 24.71 28.66 26.90
C PRO A 75 23.92 29.28 28.04
#